data_AF-A0A7V2S611-F1
#
_entry.id   AF-A0A7V2S611-F1
#
_cell.length_a   1.000
_cell.length_b   1.000
_cell.length_c   1.000
_cell.angle_alpha   90.00
_cell.angle_beta   90.00
_cell.angle_gamma   90.00
#
_symmetry.space_group_name_H-M   'P 1'
#
loop_
_entity.id
_entity.type
_entity.pdbx_description
1 polymer ?
#
loop_
_entity_poly.entity_id
_entity_poly.type
_entity_poly.pdbx_seq_one_letter_code
_entity_poly.pdbx_strand_id
1 'polypeptide(L)'
;DLLLRFVKLEMESGKLTQLKGSIAWQNAIVNSPFGAPSELGNLQITASTEAEDILLNITDTSGPLGIKSTIRFTPPDTIKADGTVNKNLPQNLANFFQYFAKPDKNGRLEFHYQGKVPGL
;
A
#
# COMPACT_ATOMS: atom_id res chain seq x y z
N ASP A 1 -8.36 12.64 8.39
CA ASP A 1 -7.69 12.48 9.71
C ASP A 1 -6.99 11.14 9.81
N LEU A 2 -5.81 11.13 10.43
CA LEU A 2 -4.97 9.94 10.59
C LEU A 2 -5.09 9.42 12.02
N LEU A 3 -5.52 8.17 12.18
CA LEU A 3 -5.56 7.49 13.47
C LEU A 3 -4.49 6.39 13.48
N LEU A 4 -3.43 6.65 14.25
CA LEU A 4 -2.30 5.74 14.41
C LEU A 4 -2.52 4.86 15.65
N ARG A 5 -2.42 3.54 15.49
CA ARG A 5 -2.39 2.58 16.60
C ARG A 5 -1.19 1.64 16.43
N PHE A 6 -0.07 2.03 17.03
CA PHE A 6 1.09 1.14 17.16
C PHE A 6 0.88 0.20 18.34
N VAL A 7 1.09 -1.09 18.10
CA VAL A 7 0.96 -2.12 19.13
C VAL A 7 2.35 -2.52 19.63
N LYS A 8 3.36 -2.59 18.74
CA LYS A 8 4.73 -2.95 19.08
C LYS A 8 5.74 -2.48 18.03
N LEU A 9 6.85 -1.90 18.49
CA LEU A 9 8.04 -1.57 17.68
C LEU A 9 9.26 -1.93 18.52
N GLU A 10 10.10 -2.86 18.04
CA GLU A 10 11.33 -3.29 18.71
C GLU A 10 12.53 -3.21 17.76
N MET A 11 13.62 -2.67 18.29
CA MET A 11 14.88 -2.47 17.60
C MET A 11 16.01 -3.08 18.43
N GLU A 12 16.89 -3.88 17.83
CA GLU A 12 18.08 -4.42 18.48
C GLU A 12 19.31 -4.13 17.61
N SER A 13 20.33 -3.50 18.18
CA SER A 13 21.57 -3.15 17.46
C SER A 13 21.34 -2.43 16.13
N GLY A 14 20.34 -1.54 16.08
CA GLY A 14 19.99 -0.78 14.87
C GLY A 14 19.17 -1.57 13.84
N LYS A 15 18.77 -2.82 14.11
CA LYS A 15 17.90 -3.63 13.26
C LYS A 15 16.48 -3.66 13.80
N LEU A 16 15.50 -3.55 12.92
CA LEU A 16 14.09 -3.78 13.25
C LEU A 16 13.86 -5.27 13.50
N THR A 17 13.61 -5.65 14.76
CA THR A 17 13.36 -7.05 15.13
C THR A 17 11.87 -7.36 15.17
N GLN A 18 11.04 -6.37 15.51
CA GLN A 18 9.59 -6.55 15.50
C GLN A 18 8.85 -5.26 15.18
N LEU A 19 7.92 -5.35 14.23
CA LEU A 19 6.89 -4.38 13.96
C LEU A 19 5.54 -5.07 14.10
N LYS A 20 4.60 -4.43 14.79
CA LYS A 20 3.17 -4.77 14.77
C LYS A 20 2.37 -3.51 14.99
N GLY A 21 1.56 -3.13 14.01
CA GLY A 21 0.77 -1.91 14.12
C GLY A 21 -0.33 -1.81 13.08
N SER A 22 -1.16 -0.80 13.25
CA SER A 22 -2.24 -0.49 12.32
C SER A 22 -2.45 1.01 12.22
N ILE A 23 -2.78 1.48 11.02
CA ILE A 23 -3.06 2.88 10.72
C ILE A 23 -4.41 2.92 10.02
N ALA A 24 -5.35 3.70 10.55
CA ALA A 24 -6.57 4.04 9.84
C ALA A 24 -6.41 5.46 9.29
N TRP A 25 -6.41 5.60 7.98
CA TRP A 25 -6.31 6.89 7.30
C TRP A 25 -7.67 7.23 6.70
N GLN A 26 -8.37 8.17 7.34
CA GLN A 26 -9.65 8.66 6.85
C GLN A 26 -9.44 9.76 5.81
N ASN A 27 -10.21 9.67 4.72
CA ASN A 27 -10.15 10.59 3.58
C ASN A 27 -8.71 10.75 3.07
N ALA A 28 -8.05 9.61 2.81
CA ALA A 28 -6.70 9.58 2.30
C ALA A 28 -6.64 10.27 0.94
N ILE A 29 -5.74 11.24 0.82
CA ILE A 29 -5.48 11.98 -0.41
C ILE A 29 -3.99 11.85 -0.68
N VAL A 30 -3.64 11.52 -1.92
CA VAL A 30 -2.25 11.46 -2.35
C VAL A 30 -1.99 12.43 -3.48
N ASN A 31 -0.83 13.07 -3.44
CA ASN A 31 -0.30 13.81 -4.56
C ASN A 31 0.32 12.79 -5.51
N SER A 32 -0.32 12.62 -6.67
CA SER A 32 0.19 11.79 -7.75
C SER A 32 1.09 12.63 -8.64
N PRO A 33 2.21 12.10 -9.18
CA PRO A 33 3.00 12.81 -10.18
C PRO A 33 2.24 13.02 -11.50
N PHE A 34 1.05 12.42 -11.64
CA PHE A 34 0.22 12.45 -12.84
C PHE A 34 -0.90 13.51 -12.82
N GLY A 35 -0.90 14.45 -11.87
CA GLY A 35 -1.81 15.60 -11.89
C GLY A 35 -2.41 15.98 -10.53
N ALA A 36 -3.72 16.25 -10.52
CA ALA A 36 -4.44 16.71 -9.34
C ALA A 36 -4.44 15.68 -8.20
N PRO A 37 -4.58 16.13 -6.93
CA PRO A 37 -4.69 15.23 -5.78
C PRO A 37 -5.76 14.16 -6.01
N SER A 38 -5.43 12.93 -5.64
CA SER A 38 -6.30 11.78 -5.85
C SER A 38 -6.84 11.29 -4.51
N GLU A 39 -8.17 11.27 -4.38
CA GLU A 39 -8.84 10.69 -3.21
C GLU A 39 -8.76 9.17 -3.28
N LEU A 40 -8.15 8.56 -2.26
CA LEU A 40 -8.03 7.12 -2.10
C LEU A 40 -9.15 6.56 -1.20
N GLY A 41 -9.90 7.42 -0.51
CA GLY A 41 -10.95 7.03 0.44
C GLY A 41 -10.40 6.68 1.82
N ASN A 42 -11.04 5.76 2.53
CA ASN A 42 -10.62 5.35 3.86
C ASN A 42 -9.74 4.10 3.78
N LEU A 43 -8.49 4.21 4.24
CA LEU A 43 -7.53 3.12 4.17
C LEU A 43 -7.26 2.55 5.56
N GLN A 44 -7.28 1.23 5.67
CA GLN A 44 -6.70 0.50 6.79
C GLN A 44 -5.37 -0.10 6.34
N ILE A 45 -4.30 0.28 7.03
CA ILE A 45 -2.96 -0.26 6.85
C ILE A 45 -2.65 -1.09 8.09
N THR A 46 -2.11 -2.29 7.92
CA THR A 46 -1.54 -3.07 9.01
C THR A 46 -0.09 -3.36 8.68
N ALA A 47 0.77 -3.33 9.68
CA ALA A 47 2.20 -3.56 9.54
C ALA A 47 2.65 -4.69 10.45
N SER A 48 3.48 -5.60 9.94
CA SER A 48 4.08 -6.69 10.70
C SER A 48 5.49 -7.02 10.21
N THR A 49 6.32 -7.62 11.06
CA THR A 49 7.59 -8.24 10.63
C THR A 49 7.42 -9.75 10.44
N GLU A 50 7.96 -10.30 9.35
CA GLU A 50 8.04 -11.73 9.07
C GLU A 50 9.44 -12.07 8.55
N ALA A 51 10.21 -12.89 9.28
CA ALA A 51 11.55 -13.35 8.84
C ALA A 51 12.45 -12.24 8.26
N GLU A 52 12.51 -11.09 8.95
CA GLU A 52 13.23 -9.85 8.58
C GLU A 52 12.55 -8.92 7.56
N ASP A 53 11.47 -9.36 6.91
CA ASP A 53 10.69 -8.50 6.02
C ASP A 53 9.69 -7.64 6.81
N ILE A 54 9.46 -6.42 6.31
CA ILE A 54 8.31 -5.60 6.71
C ILE A 54 7.15 -5.89 5.75
N LEU A 55 6.07 -6.42 6.30
CA LEU A 55 4.81 -6.63 5.60
C LEU A 55 3.84 -5.51 5.93
N LEU A 56 3.31 -4.86 4.88
CA LEU A 56 2.22 -3.91 4.96
C LEU A 56 1.02 -4.47 4.22
N ASN A 57 -0.12 -4.64 4.88
CA ASN A 57 -1.38 -4.93 4.19
C ASN A 57 -2.23 -3.67 4.16
N ILE A 58 -2.67 -3.28 2.98
CA ILE A 58 -3.50 -2.10 2.74
C ILE A 58 -4.86 -2.58 2.27
N THR A 59 -5.92 -2.06 2.88
CA THR A 59 -7.31 -2.35 2.51
C THR A 59 -8.13 -1.08 2.53
N ASP A 60 -8.89 -0.84 1.48
CA ASP A 60 -9.92 0.19 1.47
C ASP A 60 -11.11 -0.28 2.33
N THR A 61 -11.48 0.54 3.32
CA THR A 61 -12.64 0.29 4.19
C THR A 61 -13.88 1.02 3.72
N SER A 62 -13.72 2.12 2.97
CA SER A 62 -14.81 2.81 2.27
C SER A 62 -14.21 3.87 1.34
N GLY A 63 -14.20 3.60 0.04
CA GLY A 63 -13.54 4.45 -0.94
C GLY A 63 -13.74 3.95 -2.37
N PRO A 64 -13.45 4.79 -3.37
CA PRO A 64 -13.60 4.42 -4.78
C PRO A 64 -12.50 3.47 -5.25
N LEU A 65 -11.35 3.45 -4.57
CA LEU A 65 -10.17 2.68 -4.96
C LEU A 65 -10.41 1.17 -4.78
N GLY A 66 -11.11 0.78 -3.71
CA GLY A 66 -11.36 -0.61 -3.35
C GLY A 66 -10.07 -1.41 -3.17
N ILE A 67 -8.95 -0.78 -2.81
CA ILE A 67 -7.65 -1.46 -2.79
C ILE A 67 -7.64 -2.62 -1.81
N LYS A 68 -7.01 -3.72 -2.22
CA LYS A 68 -6.57 -4.80 -1.34
C LYS A 68 -5.18 -5.22 -1.80
N SER A 69 -4.16 -4.91 -1.01
CA SER A 69 -2.77 -5.20 -1.38
C SER A 69 -1.91 -5.61 -0.20
N THR A 70 -0.83 -6.30 -0.53
CA THR A 70 0.27 -6.61 0.37
C THR A 70 1.54 -6.04 -0.23
N ILE A 71 2.26 -5.26 0.57
CA ILE A 71 3.59 -4.73 0.24
C ILE A 71 4.58 -5.42 1.16
N ARG A 72 5.58 -6.08 0.59
CA ARG A 72 6.71 -6.67 1.29
C ARG A 72 7.94 -5.82 1.02
N PHE A 73 8.52 -5.27 2.08
CA PHE A 73 9.80 -4.59 2.03
C PHE A 73 10.86 -5.51 2.65
N THR A 74 11.83 -5.88 1.83
CA THR A 74 12.98 -6.70 2.20
C THR A 74 14.20 -5.78 2.23
N PRO A 75 14.77 -5.50 3.43
CA PRO A 75 15.99 -4.74 3.54
C PRO A 75 17.14 -5.35 2.70
N PRO A 76 18.03 -4.55 2.11
CA PRO A 76 18.14 -3.09 2.30
C PRO A 76 17.18 -2.25 1.45
N ASP A 77 16.76 -2.70 0.27
CA ASP A 77 16.10 -1.81 -0.71
C ASP A 77 15.01 -2.48 -1.55
N THR A 78 14.71 -3.76 -1.35
CA THR A 78 13.78 -4.48 -2.23
C THR A 78 12.34 -4.32 -1.78
N ILE A 79 11.47 -3.98 -2.72
CA ILE A 79 10.03 -3.88 -2.50
C ILE A 79 9.29 -4.78 -3.49
N LYS A 80 8.32 -5.52 -2.97
CA LYS A 80 7.32 -6.25 -3.75
C LYS A 80 5.94 -5.78 -3.33
N ALA A 81 5.07 -5.52 -4.29
CA ALA A 81 3.70 -5.12 -4.03
C ALA A 81 2.76 -5.89 -4.95
N ASP A 82 1.83 -6.60 -4.34
CA ASP A 82 0.81 -7.39 -5.02
C ASP A 82 -0.55 -6.92 -4.53
N GLY A 83 -1.50 -6.73 -5.44
CA GLY A 83 -2.82 -6.32 -5.02
C GLY A 83 -3.82 -6.11 -6.14
N THR A 84 -5.02 -5.70 -5.75
CA THR A 84 -6.10 -5.37 -6.66
C THR A 84 -6.75 -4.04 -6.30
N VAL A 85 -7.29 -3.36 -7.31
CA VAL A 85 -8.15 -2.18 -7.16
C VAL A 85 -9.42 -2.34 -8.00
N ASN A 86 -10.41 -1.50 -7.77
CA ASN A 86 -11.60 -1.46 -8.61
C ASN A 86 -11.22 -1.13 -10.06
N LYS A 87 -12.02 -1.59 -11.03
CA LYS A 87 -11.83 -1.24 -12.44
C LYS A 87 -12.38 0.14 -12.79
N ASN A 88 -13.47 0.52 -12.14
CA ASN A 88 -14.12 1.82 -12.36
C ASN A 88 -13.52 2.87 -11.42
N LEU A 89 -12.29 3.28 -11.73
CA LEU A 89 -11.57 4.29 -10.96
C LEU A 89 -11.83 5.70 -11.53
N PRO A 90 -11.73 6.75 -10.69
CA PRO A 90 -11.54 8.11 -11.16
C PRO A 90 -10.39 8.20 -12.18
N GLN A 91 -10.53 9.05 -13.21
CA GLN A 91 -9.65 9.06 -14.38
C GLN A 91 -8.16 9.19 -14.04
N ASN A 92 -7.81 10.03 -13.05
CA ASN A 92 -6.45 10.20 -12.54
C ASN A 92 -5.85 8.89 -11.98
N LEU A 93 -6.63 8.13 -11.23
CA LEU A 93 -6.22 6.83 -10.70
C LEU A 93 -6.22 5.75 -11.79
N ALA A 94 -7.23 5.75 -12.67
CA ALA A 94 -7.27 4.85 -13.82
C ALA A 94 -6.01 4.99 -14.69
N ASN A 95 -5.59 6.23 -14.96
CA ASN A 95 -4.39 6.53 -15.71
C ASN A 95 -3.11 6.02 -15.04
N PHE A 96 -3.07 5.95 -13.71
CA PHE A 96 -1.93 5.39 -13.00
C PHE A 96 -1.89 3.86 -13.13
N PHE A 97 -3.00 3.19 -12.81
CA PHE A 97 -3.04 1.72 -12.80
C PHE A 97 -2.99 1.11 -14.20
N GLN A 98 -3.45 1.78 -15.25
CA GLN A 98 -3.39 1.24 -16.62
C GLN A 98 -1.95 0.93 -17.10
N TYR A 99 -0.93 1.56 -16.50
CA TYR A 99 0.47 1.34 -16.90
C TYR A 99 1.03 0.00 -16.42
N PHE A 100 0.50 -0.57 -15.33
CA PHE A 100 1.11 -1.73 -14.67
C PHE A 100 0.11 -2.74 -14.10
N ALA A 101 -1.18 -2.47 -14.15
CA ALA A 101 -2.24 -3.37 -13.72
C ALA A 101 -2.98 -4.00 -14.91
N LYS A 102 -3.53 -5.20 -14.72
CA LYS A 102 -4.31 -5.94 -15.72
C LYS A 102 -5.63 -6.40 -15.11
N PRO A 103 -6.71 -6.54 -15.89
CA PRO A 103 -7.95 -7.10 -15.38
C PRO A 103 -7.77 -8.54 -14.85
N ASP A 104 -8.27 -8.81 -13.64
CA ASP A 104 -8.36 -10.15 -13.06
C ASP A 104 -9.66 -10.86 -13.48
N LYS A 105 -9.82 -12.12 -13.08
CA LYS A 105 -11.02 -12.94 -13.35
C LYS A 105 -12.32 -12.37 -12.76
N ASN A 106 -12.22 -11.45 -11.79
CA ASN A 106 -13.35 -10.82 -11.12
C ASN A 106 -13.64 -9.42 -11.68
N GLY A 107 -12.95 -9.01 -12.76
CA GLY A 107 -13.09 -7.70 -13.37
C GLY A 107 -12.47 -6.55 -12.56
N ARG A 108 -11.59 -6.84 -11.61
CA ARG A 108 -10.76 -5.88 -10.87
C ARG A 108 -9.44 -5.66 -11.60
N LEU A 109 -8.71 -4.59 -11.29
CA LEU A 109 -7.36 -4.39 -11.82
C LEU A 109 -6.35 -4.98 -10.83
N GLU A 110 -5.68 -6.05 -11.21
CA GLU A 110 -4.59 -6.69 -10.48
C GLU A 110 -3.24 -6.12 -10.89
N PHE A 111 -2.39 -5.84 -9.92
CA PHE A 111 -1.03 -5.36 -10.14
C PHE A 111 -0.02 -6.22 -9.39
N HIS A 112 1.14 -6.36 -10.03
CA HIS A 112 2.33 -6.98 -9.47
C HIS A 112 3.50 -6.05 -9.73
N TYR A 113 4.13 -5.57 -8.67
CA TYR A 113 5.31 -4.72 -8.74
C TYR A 113 6.44 -5.37 -7.97
N GLN A 114 7.63 -5.36 -8.57
CA GLN A 114 8.87 -5.72 -7.91
C GLN A 114 9.93 -4.73 -8.34
N GLY A 115 10.62 -4.14 -7.37
CA GLY A 115 11.65 -3.15 -7.64
C GLY A 115 12.52 -2.85 -6.43
N LYS A 116 13.37 -1.85 -6.60
CA LYS A 116 14.17 -1.26 -5.53
C LYS A 116 13.56 0.09 -5.16
N VAL A 117 13.58 0.45 -3.89
CA VAL A 117 13.22 1.81 -3.45
C VAL A 117 14.37 2.75 -3.86
N PRO A 118 14.15 3.71 -4.77
CA PRO A 118 15.23 4.61 -5.19
C PRO A 118 15.63 5.53 -4.03
N GLY A 119 16.93 5.57 -3.70
CA GLY A 119 17.48 6.51 -2.73
C GLY A 119 17.48 6.06 -1.27
N LEU A 120 17.31 4.76 -1.00
CA LEU A 120 17.75 4.11 0.25
C LEU A 120 19.13 3.46 0.06
#